data_AF-A0A7W6HQQ8-F1
#
_entry.id   AF-A0A7W6HQQ8-F1
#
_cell.length_a   1.000
_cell.length_b   1.000
_cell.length_c   1.000
_cell.angle_alpha   90.00
_cell.angle_beta   90.00
_cell.angle_gamma   90.00
#
_symmetry.space_group_name_H-M   'P 1'
#
loop_
_entity.id
_entity.type
_entity.pdbx_description
1 polymer ?
#
loop_
_entity_poly.entity_id
_entity_poly.type
_entity_poly.pdbx_seq_one_letter_code
_entity_poly.pdbx_strand_id
1 'polypeptide(L)'
;MKFLARLLLCLLFVMPASVTFSQQQLVSDPEIYEKDHFRKVCDKAEFDDNYVTRLDINNDGLIDAVVNEGALTCDGKHGPDCDADGCPYNFYVQVKEGGYLMIATAKIYGYDFIQRFGNKVFVLKMPPHFCDRTDGPQCEMTVRVRGVMFVTIFKK
;
A
#
# COMPACT_ATOMS: atom_id res chain seq x y z
N MET A 1 -63.71 -26.33 -17.84
CA MET A 1 -62.54 -26.64 -16.99
C MET A 1 -61.22 -26.44 -17.75
N LYS A 2 -60.93 -25.22 -18.24
CA LYS A 2 -59.67 -24.87 -18.94
C LYS A 2 -59.24 -23.43 -18.62
N PHE A 3 -59.55 -22.99 -17.41
CA PHE A 3 -59.15 -21.71 -16.85
C PHE A 3 -58.53 -22.01 -15.48
N LEU A 4 -57.44 -21.31 -15.12
CA LEU A 4 -56.72 -21.34 -13.82
C LEU A 4 -55.44 -22.20 -13.64
N ALA A 5 -54.84 -22.82 -14.66
CA ALA A 5 -53.61 -23.61 -14.44
C ALA A 5 -52.33 -23.08 -15.12
N ARG A 6 -52.27 -21.79 -15.47
CA ARG A 6 -51.09 -21.19 -16.16
C ARG A 6 -50.62 -19.85 -15.61
N LEU A 7 -50.99 -19.50 -14.37
CA LEU A 7 -50.66 -18.20 -13.80
C LEU A 7 -50.00 -18.31 -12.41
N LEU A 8 -49.02 -19.19 -12.27
CA LEU A 8 -48.17 -19.26 -11.07
C LEU A 8 -46.91 -20.04 -11.41
N LEU A 9 -46.01 -19.42 -12.18
CA LEU A 9 -44.61 -19.83 -12.20
C LEU A 9 -43.78 -18.64 -11.76
N CYS A 10 -43.58 -18.62 -10.45
CA CYS A 10 -42.46 -18.09 -9.67
C CYS A 10 -41.75 -16.86 -10.28
N LEU A 11 -42.06 -15.67 -9.79
CA LEU A 11 -41.30 -15.04 -8.69
C LEU A 11 -39.78 -15.12 -8.88
N LEU A 12 -39.24 -13.99 -9.36
CA LEU A 12 -38.18 -13.24 -8.66
C LEU A 12 -37.02 -14.09 -8.12
N PHE A 13 -36.11 -14.49 -9.00
CA PHE A 13 -34.69 -14.67 -8.63
C PHE A 13 -33.91 -13.46 -9.14
N VAL A 14 -34.19 -12.27 -8.59
CA VAL A 14 -33.19 -11.18 -8.60
C VAL A 14 -32.27 -11.49 -7.43
N MET A 15 -31.26 -12.35 -7.68
CA MET A 15 -30.15 -12.48 -6.75
C MET A 15 -29.53 -11.09 -6.61
N PRO A 16 -29.50 -10.46 -5.43
CA PRO A 16 -28.60 -9.33 -5.26
C PRO A 16 -27.21 -9.91 -5.46
N ALA A 17 -26.54 -9.50 -6.54
CA ALA A 17 -25.11 -9.72 -6.65
C ALA A 17 -24.52 -9.05 -5.41
N SER A 18 -24.12 -9.86 -4.44
CA SER A 18 -23.39 -9.40 -3.28
C SER A 18 -22.06 -8.87 -3.81
N VAL A 19 -22.03 -7.58 -4.10
CA VAL A 19 -20.82 -6.83 -4.36
C VAL A 19 -20.03 -6.92 -3.07
N THR A 20 -19.06 -7.83 -3.03
CA THR A 20 -18.10 -7.89 -1.93
C THR A 20 -17.26 -6.63 -2.03
N PHE A 21 -17.72 -5.55 -1.41
CA PHE A 21 -16.87 -4.42 -1.07
C PHE A 21 -15.82 -4.98 -0.11
N SER A 22 -14.64 -5.29 -0.63
CA SER A 22 -13.46 -5.42 0.22
C SER A 22 -13.23 -4.03 0.80
N GLN A 23 -13.76 -3.77 2.00
CA GLN A 23 -13.42 -2.55 2.71
C GLN A 23 -11.93 -2.65 3.03
N GLN A 24 -11.17 -1.69 2.53
CA GLN A 24 -9.77 -1.52 2.83
C GLN A 24 -9.61 -1.56 4.36
N GLN A 25 -8.87 -2.55 4.84
CA GLN A 25 -8.79 -2.81 6.28
C GLN A 25 -8.12 -1.63 6.98
N LEU A 26 -8.84 -1.06 7.94
CA LEU A 26 -8.29 -0.07 8.86
C LEU A 26 -7.46 -0.81 9.91
N VAL A 27 -6.17 -0.48 10.01
CA VAL A 27 -5.25 -1.07 11.01
C VAL A 27 -5.01 -0.08 12.15
N SER A 28 -4.87 -0.57 13.37
CA SER A 28 -4.68 0.31 14.54
C SER A 28 -3.29 0.95 14.58
N ASP A 29 -2.25 0.17 14.30
CA ASP A 29 -0.88 0.62 14.16
C ASP A 29 -0.18 -0.22 13.07
N PRO A 30 0.37 0.40 12.01
CA PRO A 30 1.01 -0.30 10.91
C PRO A 30 2.24 -1.12 11.32
N GLU A 31 3.02 -0.65 12.30
CA GLU A 31 4.22 -1.36 12.72
C GLU A 31 3.86 -2.66 13.45
N ILE A 32 2.92 -2.60 14.39
CA ILE A 32 2.44 -3.81 15.06
C ILE A 32 1.79 -4.76 14.05
N TYR A 33 0.94 -4.23 13.17
CA TYR A 33 0.24 -5.03 12.16
C TYR A 33 1.21 -5.80 11.25
N GLU A 34 2.21 -5.12 10.69
CA GLU A 34 3.20 -5.72 9.78
C GLU A 34 4.15 -6.67 10.53
N LYS A 35 4.67 -6.26 11.70
CA LYS A 35 5.54 -7.13 12.51
C LYS A 35 4.81 -8.41 12.93
N ASP A 36 3.53 -8.32 13.29
CA ASP A 36 2.74 -9.49 13.66
C ASP A 36 2.41 -10.40 12.48
N HIS A 37 2.31 -9.87 11.26
CA HIS A 37 2.26 -10.69 10.06
C HIS A 37 3.56 -11.50 9.93
N PHE A 38 4.72 -10.85 9.93
CA PHE A 38 6.01 -11.52 9.73
C PHE A 38 6.40 -12.47 10.87
N ARG A 39 6.01 -12.17 12.12
CA ARG A 39 6.17 -13.10 13.26
C ARG A 39 5.34 -14.39 13.14
N LYS A 40 4.33 -14.42 12.26
CA LYS A 40 3.52 -15.62 12.00
C LYS A 40 4.03 -16.43 10.82
N VAL A 41 4.63 -15.77 9.83
CA VAL A 41 5.08 -16.44 8.59
C VAL A 41 6.55 -16.84 8.61
N CYS A 42 7.39 -16.16 9.39
CA CYS A 42 8.79 -16.53 9.64
C CYS A 42 8.89 -17.35 10.93
N ASP A 43 9.76 -18.35 10.97
CA ASP A 43 10.14 -19.02 12.23
C ASP A 43 10.88 -18.04 13.15
N LYS A 44 11.71 -17.17 12.56
CA LYS A 44 12.40 -16.08 13.24
C LYS A 44 12.35 -14.80 12.40
N ALA A 45 11.63 -13.80 12.90
CA ALA A 45 11.57 -12.45 12.33
C ALA A 45 12.38 -11.44 13.16
N GLU A 46 13.28 -10.73 12.51
CA GLU A 46 14.08 -9.63 13.09
C GLU A 46 13.85 -8.36 12.27
N PHE A 47 13.77 -7.21 12.92
CA PHE A 47 13.41 -5.94 12.30
C PHE A 47 14.44 -4.88 12.67
N ASP A 48 15.04 -4.23 11.67
CA ASP A 48 16.01 -3.16 11.90
C ASP A 48 15.31 -1.83 12.27
N ASP A 49 16.08 -0.87 12.79
CA ASP A 49 15.57 0.43 13.28
C ASP A 49 14.83 1.25 12.21
N ASN A 50 15.16 1.04 10.93
CA ASN A 50 14.54 1.71 9.79
C ASN A 50 13.37 0.92 9.17
N TYR A 51 12.87 -0.12 9.84
CA TYR A 51 11.73 -0.91 9.37
C TYR A 51 10.45 -0.08 9.23
N VAL A 52 10.22 0.90 10.12
CA VAL A 52 9.10 1.85 10.01
C VAL A 52 9.60 3.27 10.14
N THR A 53 9.17 4.13 9.22
CA THR A 53 9.38 5.58 9.29
C THR A 53 8.05 6.26 9.57
N ARG A 54 8.03 7.20 10.52
CA ARG A 54 6.84 7.98 10.90
C ARG A 54 6.96 9.41 10.36
N LEU A 55 6.02 9.82 9.50
CA LEU A 55 6.06 11.08 8.74
C LEU A 55 4.63 11.60 8.54
N ASP A 56 4.42 12.89 8.25
CA ASP A 56 3.14 13.40 7.74
C ASP A 56 3.24 13.47 6.20
N ILE A 57 2.71 12.45 5.51
CA ILE A 57 2.96 12.23 4.07
C ILE A 57 1.96 12.94 3.17
N ASN A 58 0.77 13.26 3.69
CA ASN A 58 -0.31 13.94 2.96
C ASN A 58 -0.50 15.41 3.42
N ASN A 59 0.32 15.87 4.37
CA ASN A 59 0.34 17.22 4.92
C ASN A 59 -0.97 17.64 5.60
N ASP A 60 -1.57 16.72 6.36
CA ASP A 60 -2.80 16.95 7.14
C ASP A 60 -2.54 17.13 8.65
N GLY A 61 -1.28 17.00 9.09
CA GLY A 61 -0.85 17.15 10.48
C GLY A 61 -0.95 15.87 11.32
N LEU A 62 -1.40 14.75 10.74
CA LEU A 62 -1.38 13.43 11.38
C LEU A 62 -0.06 12.70 11.07
N ILE A 63 0.30 11.75 11.93
CA ILE A 63 1.55 10.98 11.79
C ILE A 63 1.23 9.66 11.11
N ASP A 64 1.58 9.60 9.84
CA ASP A 64 1.51 8.47 8.94
C ASP A 64 2.68 7.49 9.15
N ALA A 65 2.68 6.38 8.41
CA ALA A 65 3.74 5.39 8.47
C ALA A 65 4.16 4.90 7.08
N VAL A 66 5.46 4.68 6.90
CA VAL A 66 6.03 3.98 5.76
C VAL A 66 6.82 2.80 6.28
N VAL A 67 6.42 1.59 5.88
CA VAL A 67 7.11 0.35 6.24
C VAL A 67 8.07 -0.04 5.12
N ASN A 68 9.27 -0.45 5.48
CA ASN A 68 10.33 -0.91 4.58
C ASN A 68 10.62 -2.39 4.85
N GLU A 69 10.10 -3.28 4.01
CA GLU A 69 10.33 -4.73 4.17
C GLU A 69 11.78 -5.13 3.82
N GLY A 70 12.57 -4.24 3.22
CA GLY A 70 14.01 -4.45 3.08
C GLY A 70 14.77 -4.45 4.41
N ALA A 71 14.18 -3.91 5.47
CA ALA A 71 14.73 -3.89 6.82
C ALA A 71 14.22 -5.06 7.71
N LEU A 72 13.65 -6.09 7.08
CA LEU A 72 13.25 -7.34 7.72
C LEU A 72 14.31 -8.42 7.45
N THR A 73 14.67 -9.19 8.47
CA THR A 73 15.34 -10.47 8.30
C THR A 73 14.37 -11.58 8.71
N CYS A 74 14.03 -12.45 7.75
CA CYS A 74 13.14 -13.59 7.93
C CYS A 74 13.94 -14.87 7.75
N ASP A 75 14.01 -15.70 8.80
CA ASP A 75 14.71 -16.99 8.77
C ASP A 75 16.16 -16.91 8.28
N GLY A 76 16.84 -15.83 8.66
CA GLY A 76 18.22 -15.54 8.29
C GLY A 76 18.40 -14.92 6.90
N LYS A 77 17.32 -14.72 6.13
CA LYS A 77 17.33 -14.00 4.85
C LYS A 77 16.91 -12.54 5.07
N HIS A 78 17.86 -11.63 4.88
CA HIS A 78 17.60 -10.19 4.91
C HIS A 78 16.87 -9.74 3.64
N GLY A 79 15.84 -8.90 3.78
CA GLY A 79 14.97 -8.45 2.70
C GLY A 79 14.35 -9.63 1.93
N PRO A 80 13.54 -10.49 2.56
CA PRO A 80 13.13 -11.77 1.97
C PRO A 80 12.40 -11.62 0.63
N ASP A 81 11.65 -10.52 0.46
CA ASP A 81 10.85 -10.21 -0.74
C ASP A 81 11.48 -9.14 -1.65
N CYS A 82 12.72 -8.74 -1.37
CA CYS A 82 13.49 -7.86 -2.24
C CYS A 82 14.01 -8.62 -3.47
N ASP A 83 14.01 -7.95 -4.62
CA ASP A 83 14.53 -8.48 -5.87
C ASP A 83 15.19 -7.36 -6.71
N ALA A 84 15.36 -7.61 -8.02
CA ALA A 84 15.96 -6.65 -8.94
C ALA A 84 15.18 -5.32 -9.03
N ASP A 85 13.90 -5.31 -8.65
CA ASP A 85 13.04 -4.13 -8.66
C ASP A 85 13.09 -3.35 -7.34
N GLY A 86 13.81 -3.88 -6.35
CA GLY A 86 14.00 -3.30 -5.03
C GLY A 86 13.21 -4.04 -3.96
N CYS A 87 12.90 -3.34 -2.88
CA CYS A 87 12.20 -3.90 -1.73
C CYS A 87 10.76 -3.36 -1.66
N PRO A 88 9.81 -4.13 -1.09
CA PRO A 88 8.48 -3.62 -0.82
C PRO A 88 8.49 -2.50 0.23
N TYR A 89 7.78 -1.43 -0.07
CA TYR A 89 7.43 -0.36 0.86
C TYR A 89 5.91 -0.22 0.94
N ASN A 90 5.36 -0.31 2.16
CA ASN A 90 3.92 -0.13 2.41
C ASN A 90 3.67 1.24 3.02
N PHE A 91 2.77 2.00 2.40
CA PHE A 91 2.46 3.38 2.77
C PHE A 91 1.11 3.44 3.45
N TYR A 92 1.08 3.98 4.66
CA TYR A 92 -0.11 4.04 5.50
C TYR A 92 -0.44 5.48 5.86
N VAL A 93 -1.69 5.89 5.65
CA VAL A 93 -2.19 7.20 6.07
C VAL A 93 -3.06 7.06 7.31
N GLN A 94 -2.80 7.87 8.34
CA GLN A 94 -3.66 7.96 9.51
C GLN A 94 -4.95 8.70 9.16
N VAL A 95 -6.10 8.20 9.62
CA VAL A 95 -7.38 8.88 9.43
C VAL A 95 -7.85 9.54 10.72
N LYS A 96 -8.69 10.58 10.60
CA LYS A 96 -9.12 11.41 11.74
C LYS A 96 -9.94 10.63 12.76
N GLU A 97 -10.65 9.61 12.31
CA GLU A 97 -11.44 8.70 13.13
C GLU A 97 -10.55 7.72 13.94
N GLY A 98 -9.23 7.74 13.71
CA GLY A 98 -8.25 6.83 14.31
C GLY A 98 -7.92 5.65 13.39
N GLY A 99 -6.75 5.05 13.61
CA GLY A 99 -6.24 3.98 12.76
C GLY A 99 -5.65 4.47 11.43
N TYR A 100 -5.28 3.53 10.58
CA TYR A 100 -4.48 3.73 9.39
C TYR A 100 -5.02 2.94 8.20
N LEU A 101 -4.99 3.55 7.02
CA LEU A 101 -5.28 2.90 5.75
C LEU A 101 -3.97 2.67 4.99
N MET A 102 -3.70 1.43 4.57
CA MET A 102 -2.62 1.16 3.63
C MET A 102 -3.04 1.67 2.24
N ILE A 103 -2.43 2.75 1.76
CA ILE A 103 -2.85 3.41 0.52
C ILE A 103 -2.07 2.94 -0.72
N ALA A 104 -0.88 2.35 -0.52
CA ALA A 104 -0.10 1.75 -1.59
C ALA A 104 0.97 0.81 -1.05
N THR A 105 1.37 -0.12 -1.91
CA THR A 105 2.63 -0.88 -1.83
C THR A 105 3.46 -0.56 -3.06
N ALA A 106 4.75 -0.28 -2.90
CA ALA A 106 5.65 -0.05 -4.02
C ALA A 106 6.95 -0.85 -3.85
N LYS A 107 7.39 -1.54 -4.91
CA LYS A 107 8.75 -2.08 -5.00
C LYS A 107 9.70 -1.01 -5.51
N ILE A 108 10.58 -0.55 -4.63
CA ILE A 108 11.50 0.57 -4.89
C ILE A 108 12.86 0.29 -4.25
N TYR A 109 13.91 0.93 -4.75
CA TYR A 109 15.23 0.94 -4.12
C TYR A 109 15.30 1.85 -2.89
N GLY A 110 14.34 2.77 -2.78
CA GLY A 110 14.21 3.71 -1.68
C GLY A 110 13.49 4.98 -2.14
N TYR A 111 13.45 5.98 -1.27
CA TYR A 111 12.82 7.25 -1.58
C TYR A 111 13.55 8.42 -0.91
N ASP A 112 13.39 9.61 -1.49
CA ASP A 112 13.63 10.86 -0.77
C ASP A 112 12.28 11.50 -0.43
N PHE A 113 12.10 11.92 0.82
CA PHE A 113 10.92 12.65 1.26
C PHE A 113 11.26 14.12 1.47
N ILE A 114 10.72 15.00 0.62
CA ILE A 114 11.11 16.40 0.55
C ILE A 114 9.91 17.33 0.52
N GLN A 115 10.12 18.58 0.91
CA GLN A 115 9.10 19.62 0.82
C GLN A 115 9.38 20.56 -0.35
N ARG A 116 8.40 20.73 -1.26
CA ARG A 116 8.46 21.64 -2.40
C ARG A 116 7.27 22.58 -2.39
N PHE A 117 7.53 23.88 -2.26
CA PHE A 117 6.49 24.92 -2.22
C PHE A 117 5.38 24.60 -1.20
N GLY A 118 5.75 24.15 0.00
CA GLY A 118 4.81 23.74 1.04
C GLY A 118 4.21 22.34 0.90
N ASN A 119 4.40 21.67 -0.24
CA ASN A 119 3.88 20.31 -0.45
C ASN A 119 4.92 19.27 -0.06
N LYS A 120 4.51 18.25 0.69
CA LYS A 120 5.30 17.04 0.92
C LYS A 120 5.23 16.14 -0.30
N VAL A 121 6.38 15.68 -0.79
CA VAL A 121 6.47 14.80 -1.96
C VAL A 121 7.50 13.71 -1.72
N PHE A 122 7.25 12.54 -2.28
CA PHE A 122 8.24 11.49 -2.41
C PHE A 122 8.90 11.57 -3.78
N VAL A 123 10.22 11.36 -3.82
CA VAL A 123 10.94 10.96 -5.02
C VAL A 123 11.27 9.48 -4.87
N LEU A 124 10.44 8.63 -5.48
CA LEU A 124 10.61 7.18 -5.45
C LEU A 124 11.70 6.77 -6.44
N LYS A 125 12.68 5.98 -5.98
CA LYS A 125 13.82 5.49 -6.77
C LYS A 125 13.55 4.05 -7.18
N MET A 126 13.45 3.78 -8.47
CA MET A 126 12.96 2.51 -9.00
C MET A 126 13.68 2.13 -10.31
N PRO A 127 13.54 0.89 -10.80
CA PRO A 127 14.09 0.48 -12.09
C PRO A 127 13.68 1.39 -13.26
N PRO A 128 14.50 1.49 -14.33
CA PRO A 128 14.19 2.31 -15.51
C PRO A 128 12.83 2.01 -16.15
N HIS A 129 12.34 0.76 -16.09
CA HIS A 129 11.12 0.33 -16.76
C HIS A 129 9.85 1.02 -16.22
N PHE A 130 9.86 1.50 -14.96
CA PHE A 130 8.76 2.31 -14.42
C PHE A 130 8.68 3.72 -15.05
N CYS A 131 9.76 4.16 -15.68
CA CYS A 131 9.82 5.38 -16.49
C CYS A 131 9.72 5.09 -18.00
N ASP A 132 9.22 3.90 -18.38
CA ASP A 132 9.08 3.45 -19.77
C ASP A 132 10.44 3.35 -20.50
N ARG A 133 11.51 3.03 -19.77
CA ARG A 133 12.88 2.88 -20.29
C ARG A 133 13.41 1.47 -20.05
N THR A 134 14.21 0.94 -20.96
CA THR A 134 14.85 -0.38 -20.81
C THR A 134 16.24 -0.30 -20.19
N ASP A 135 16.86 0.88 -20.21
CA ASP A 135 18.24 1.12 -19.80
C ASP A 135 18.43 2.54 -19.23
N GLY A 136 19.69 2.84 -18.88
CA GLY A 136 20.08 4.13 -18.33
C GLY A 136 19.95 4.22 -16.81
N PRO A 137 19.97 5.46 -16.26
CA PRO A 137 19.90 5.65 -14.81
C PRO A 137 18.54 5.19 -14.26
N GLN A 138 18.49 4.92 -12.95
CA GLN A 138 17.25 4.61 -12.25
C GLN A 138 16.15 5.63 -12.55
N CYS A 139 14.90 5.17 -12.54
CA CYS A 139 13.73 6.03 -12.66
C CYS A 139 13.50 6.76 -11.33
N GLU A 140 13.29 8.08 -11.41
CA GLU A 140 12.89 8.91 -10.29
C GLU A 140 11.46 9.40 -10.49
N MET A 141 10.51 8.77 -9.78
CA MET A 141 9.11 9.15 -9.83
C MET A 141 8.77 10.09 -8.67
N THR A 142 8.47 11.35 -8.98
CA THR A 142 7.98 12.32 -8.00
C THR A 142 6.48 12.16 -7.82
N VAL A 143 6.05 11.80 -6.63
CA VAL A 143 4.64 11.58 -6.27
C VAL A 143 4.28 12.41 -5.03
N ARG A 144 3.00 12.72 -4.88
CA ARG A 144 2.43 13.26 -3.65
C ARG A 144 1.25 12.43 -3.20
N VAL A 145 0.97 12.43 -1.91
CA VAL A 145 -0.26 11.86 -1.37
C VAL A 145 -1.30 12.97 -1.24
N ARG A 146 -2.50 12.78 -1.81
CA ARG A 146 -3.66 13.68 -1.61
C ARG A 146 -4.78 12.90 -0.95
N GLY A 147 -5.03 13.18 0.33
CA GLY A 147 -5.92 12.37 1.15
C GLY A 147 -5.34 10.95 1.28
N VAL A 148 -5.98 9.98 0.63
CA VAL A 148 -5.58 8.56 0.64
C VAL A 148 -5.08 8.07 -0.72
N MET A 149 -4.73 8.98 -1.63
CA MET A 149 -4.36 8.64 -3.01
C MET A 149 -2.96 9.13 -3.36
N PHE A 150 -2.14 8.26 -3.95
CA PHE A 150 -0.92 8.66 -4.63
C PHE A 150 -1.23 9.34 -5.96
N VAL A 151 -0.59 10.48 -6.20
CA VAL A 151 -0.68 11.25 -7.44
C VAL A 151 0.73 11.47 -7.97
N THR A 152 1.02 10.88 -9.12
CA THR A 152 2.27 11.13 -9.85
C THR A 152 2.29 12.54 -10.40
N ILE A 153 3.34 13.28 -10.07
CA ILE A 153 3.56 14.65 -10.56
C ILE A 153 4.46 14.61 -11.78
N PHE A 154 5.53 13.82 -11.71
CA PHE A 154 6.56 13.76 -12.73
C PHE A 154 7.36 12.47 -12.61
N LYS A 155 7.88 11.96 -13.73
CA LYS A 155 8.83 10.84 -13.76
C LYS A 155 9.94 11.15 -14.76
N LYS A 156 11.18 10.78 -14.43
CA LYS A 156 12.36 10.87 -15.31
C LYS A 156 13.23 9.64 -15.20
#